data_AF-A0A9R1WWD9-F1
#
_entry.id   AF-A0A9R1WWD9-F1
#
_cell.length_a   1.000
_cell.length_b   1.000
_cell.length_c   1.000
_cell.angle_alpha   90.00
_cell.angle_beta   90.00
_cell.angle_gamma   90.00
#
_symmetry.space_group_name_H-M   'P 1'
#
loop_
_entity.id
_entity.type
_entity.pdbx_description
1 polymer ?
#
loop_
_entity_poly.entity_id
_entity_poly.type
_entity_poly.pdbx_seq_one_letter_code
_entity_poly.pdbx_strand_id
1 'polypeptide(L)'
;MLLKMWGLRNVGENVNVQEIYDGYPNIFSNKLHHRGSFTKFPNIRYINWQVRYFDVVDIDEFYVHELDLMMRELGYDGTEIMYYHFHLPNKGFNFGLRELGNDDDVRNLL
;
A
#
# COMPACT_ATOMS: atom_id res chain seq x y z
N MET A 1 16.35 -10.69 -13.28
CA MET A 1 16.18 -10.12 -11.92
C MET A 1 15.55 -8.77 -12.12
N LEU A 2 14.25 -8.63 -11.82
CA LEU A 2 13.61 -7.31 -11.82
C LEU A 2 14.25 -6.50 -10.69
N LEU A 3 14.69 -5.29 -10.99
CA LEU A 3 15.29 -4.41 -10.00
C LEU A 3 14.17 -3.94 -9.06
N LYS A 4 14.28 -4.23 -7.77
CA LYS A 4 13.32 -3.77 -6.77
C LYS A 4 13.55 -2.27 -6.53
N MET A 5 12.56 -1.45 -6.86
CA MET A 5 12.64 0.01 -6.76
C MET A 5 11.87 0.55 -5.56
N TRP A 6 11.97 -0.15 -4.43
CA TRP A 6 11.40 0.29 -3.16
C TRP A 6 12.08 -0.44 -2.00
N GLY A 7 12.10 0.21 -0.83
CA GLY A 7 12.72 -0.30 0.40
C GLY A 7 11.70 -0.50 1.51
N LEU A 8 11.80 -1.59 2.27
CA LEU A 8 10.97 -1.81 3.45
C LEU A 8 11.53 -1.02 4.64
N ARG A 9 10.74 -0.08 5.17
CA ARG A 9 11.13 0.72 6.34
C ARG A 9 11.25 -0.13 7.60
N ASN A 10 12.23 0.19 8.44
CA ASN A 10 12.39 -0.46 9.74
C ASN A 10 11.21 -0.13 10.65
N VAL A 11 10.83 -1.08 11.50
CA VAL A 11 9.75 -0.88 12.47
C VAL A 11 10.20 0.14 13.51
N GLY A 12 9.36 1.17 13.74
CA GLY A 12 9.63 2.24 14.71
C GLY A 12 10.47 3.39 14.15
N GLU A 13 10.97 3.29 12.92
CA GLU A 13 11.70 4.37 12.26
C GLU A 13 10.76 5.52 11.92
N ASN A 14 11.15 6.73 12.34
CA ASN A 14 10.42 7.95 12.03
C ASN A 14 11.10 8.65 10.85
N VAL A 15 10.34 8.79 9.76
CA VAL A 15 10.83 9.35 8.48
C VAL A 15 9.88 10.46 8.07
N ASN A 16 10.41 11.68 7.87
CA ASN A 16 9.66 12.79 7.30
C ASN A 16 9.66 12.69 5.76
N VAL A 17 8.77 11.86 5.22
CA VAL A 17 8.70 11.59 3.77
C VAL A 17 8.46 12.84 2.93
N GLN A 18 7.75 13.85 3.49
CA GLN A 18 7.47 15.09 2.78
C GLN A 18 8.73 15.91 2.55
N GLU A 19 9.65 15.92 3.52
CA GLU A 19 10.92 16.61 3.42
C GLU A 19 11.91 15.84 2.53
N ILE A 20 11.94 14.51 2.65
CA ILE A 20 12.87 13.67 1.87
C ILE A 20 12.50 13.65 0.38
N TYR A 21 11.21 13.63 0.06
CA TYR A 21 10.74 13.59 -1.32
C TYR A 21 10.42 14.98 -1.89
N ASP A 22 10.79 16.05 -1.19
CA ASP A 22 10.72 17.40 -1.75
C ASP A 22 11.58 17.49 -3.02
N GLY A 23 10.99 17.93 -4.11
CA GLY A 23 11.61 17.93 -5.45
C GLY A 23 11.55 16.61 -6.22
N TYR A 24 10.96 15.54 -5.67
CA TYR A 24 10.79 14.24 -6.33
C TYR A 24 9.30 13.88 -6.48
N PRO A 25 8.56 14.50 -7.41
CA PRO A 25 7.10 14.41 -7.48
C PRO A 25 6.56 13.00 -7.80
N ASN A 26 7.40 12.13 -8.38
CA ASN A 26 7.03 10.77 -8.76
C ASN A 26 7.34 9.76 -7.65
N ILE A 27 7.99 10.18 -6.56
CA ILE A 27 8.41 9.30 -5.48
C ILE A 27 7.48 9.43 -4.29
N PHE A 28 7.04 8.30 -3.74
CA PHE A 28 6.17 8.26 -2.58
C PHE A 28 6.46 7.08 -1.65
N SER A 29 5.81 7.09 -0.49
CA SER A 29 5.79 5.98 0.45
C SER A 29 4.44 5.28 0.43
N ASN A 30 4.44 3.97 0.23
CA ASN A 30 3.28 3.12 0.40
C ASN A 30 3.08 2.76 1.87
N LYS A 31 1.95 3.14 2.44
CA LYS A 31 1.51 2.70 3.77
C LYS A 31 0.54 1.52 3.61
N LEU A 32 1.03 0.31 3.85
CA LEU A 32 0.24 -0.91 3.75
C LEU A 32 -0.35 -1.32 5.10
N HIS A 33 -1.67 -1.50 5.12
CA HIS A 33 -2.42 -2.07 6.22
C HIS A 33 -2.72 -3.55 5.92
N HIS A 34 -2.30 -4.47 6.78
CA HIS A 34 -2.43 -5.92 6.56
C HIS A 34 -2.70 -6.69 7.86
N ARG A 35 -2.99 -8.01 7.79
CA ARG A 35 -3.36 -8.89 8.93
C ARG A 35 -4.59 -8.48 9.74
N GLY A 36 -5.32 -7.44 9.32
CA GLY A 36 -6.56 -7.02 9.95
C GLY A 36 -7.79 -7.72 9.36
N SER A 37 -8.94 -7.36 9.89
CA SER A 37 -10.25 -7.82 9.40
C SER A 37 -11.26 -6.69 9.40
N PHE A 38 -12.26 -6.78 8.51
CA PHE A 38 -13.38 -5.83 8.51
C PHE A 38 -14.44 -6.23 9.54
N THR A 39 -14.98 -5.24 10.25
CA THR A 39 -16.20 -5.43 11.06
C THR A 39 -17.44 -5.55 10.18
N LYS A 40 -18.51 -6.14 10.72
CA LYS A 40 -19.80 -6.25 10.03
C LYS A 40 -20.47 -4.89 9.88
N PHE A 41 -21.30 -4.75 8.85
CA PHE A 41 -22.19 -3.60 8.65
C PHE A 41 -23.24 -3.51 9.78
N PRO A 42 -23.66 -2.30 10.22
CA PRO A 42 -23.18 -0.97 9.80
C PRO A 42 -21.88 -0.54 10.50
N ASN A 43 -21.23 0.51 9.98
CA ASN A 43 -19.97 1.07 10.48
C ASN A 43 -18.75 0.15 10.29
N ILE A 44 -18.49 -0.22 9.04
CA ILE A 44 -17.32 -1.03 8.68
C ILE A 44 -16.04 -0.30 9.14
N ARG A 45 -15.19 -1.04 9.83
CA ARG A 45 -13.83 -0.64 10.23
C ARG A 45 -12.89 -1.76 9.87
N TYR A 46 -11.70 -1.44 9.40
CA TYR A 46 -10.59 -2.39 9.42
C TYR A 46 -10.04 -2.41 10.85
N ILE A 47 -9.91 -3.58 11.48
CA ILE A 47 -9.47 -3.76 12.88
C ILE A 47 -8.35 -4.79 12.99
N ASN A 48 -7.57 -4.74 14.08
CA ASN A 48 -6.44 -5.64 14.36
C ASN A 48 -5.38 -5.71 13.25
N TRP A 49 -5.20 -4.61 12.52
CA TRP A 49 -4.24 -4.53 11.43
C TRP A 49 -2.84 -4.23 11.93
N GLN A 50 -1.86 -4.60 11.11
CA GLN A 50 -0.49 -4.13 11.19
C GLN A 50 -0.25 -3.11 10.07
N VAL A 51 0.70 -2.19 10.30
CA VAL A 51 1.11 -1.19 9.32
C VAL A 51 2.57 -1.40 8.97
N ARG A 52 2.89 -1.42 7.68
CA ARG A 52 4.25 -1.37 7.16
C ARG A 52 4.37 -0.28 6.12
N TYR A 53 5.58 0.25 5.98
CA TYR A 53 5.89 1.30 5.03
C TYR A 53 6.92 0.80 4.03
N PHE A 54 6.64 1.04 2.75
CA PHE A 54 7.58 0.84 1.65
C PHE A 54 7.90 2.19 1.05
N ASP A 55 9.19 2.51 0.99
CA ASP A 55 9.72 3.83 0.66
C ASP A 55 10.40 3.84 -0.70
N VAL A 56 10.55 5.04 -1.26
CA VAL A 56 11.21 5.28 -2.55
C VAL A 56 10.45 4.60 -3.70
N VAL A 57 9.13 4.47 -3.58
CA VAL A 57 8.28 3.90 -4.63
C VAL A 57 8.16 4.94 -5.74
N ASP A 58 8.55 4.58 -6.96
CA ASP A 58 8.33 5.39 -8.16
C ASP A 58 6.97 5.08 -8.77
N ILE A 59 6.12 6.08 -8.96
CA ILE A 59 4.78 5.91 -9.53
C ILE A 59 4.79 5.42 -10.97
N ASP A 60 5.80 5.78 -11.76
CA ASP A 60 5.88 5.38 -13.17
C ASP A 60 6.14 3.86 -13.32
N GLU A 61 6.60 3.24 -12.23
CA GLU A 61 6.98 1.83 -12.15
C GLU A 61 6.15 1.07 -11.11
N PHE A 62 5.12 1.72 -10.55
CA PHE A 62 4.25 1.12 -9.55
C PHE A 62 3.08 0.40 -10.21
N TYR A 63 3.12 -0.93 -10.15
CA TYR A 63 2.12 -1.84 -10.70
C TYR A 63 1.51 -2.72 -9.61
N VAL A 64 0.39 -3.40 -9.90
CA VAL A 64 -0.20 -4.34 -8.92
C VAL A 64 0.80 -5.43 -8.52
N HIS A 65 1.66 -5.85 -9.45
CA HIS A 65 2.70 -6.82 -9.15
C HIS A 65 3.67 -6.35 -8.05
N GLU A 66 3.94 -5.05 -7.94
CA GLU A 66 4.80 -4.52 -6.88
C GLU A 66 4.18 -4.70 -5.49
N LEU A 67 2.84 -4.62 -5.39
CA LEU A 67 2.12 -4.94 -4.14
C LEU A 67 2.31 -6.40 -3.74
N ASP A 68 2.28 -7.34 -4.70
CA ASP A 68 2.54 -8.75 -4.43
C ASP A 68 3.96 -8.98 -3.93
N LEU A 69 4.95 -8.33 -4.55
CA LEU A 69 6.33 -8.39 -4.11
C LEU A 69 6.51 -7.78 -2.71
N MET A 70 5.83 -6.66 -2.41
CA MET A 70 5.80 -6.07 -1.07
C MET A 70 5.20 -7.02 -0.04
N MET A 71 4.09 -7.69 -0.35
CA MET A 71 3.50 -8.68 0.54
C MET A 71 4.43 -9.88 0.75
N ARG A 72 5.15 -10.33 -0.28
CA ARG A 72 6.17 -11.37 -0.12
C ARG A 72 7.29 -10.97 0.83
N GLU A 73 7.73 -9.72 0.79
CA GLU A 73 8.71 -9.18 1.74
C GLU A 73 8.19 -9.21 3.19
N LEU A 74 6.87 -9.13 3.39
CA LEU A 74 6.23 -9.24 4.70
C LEU A 74 6.02 -10.70 5.17
N GLY A 75 6.44 -11.67 4.36
CA GLY A 75 6.37 -13.10 4.67
C GLY A 75 5.12 -13.82 4.15
N TYR A 76 4.40 -13.23 3.18
CA TYR A 76 3.31 -13.91 2.48
C TYR A 76 3.88 -14.69 1.30
N ASP A 77 3.68 -16.00 1.26
CA ASP A 77 4.31 -16.88 0.26
C ASP A 77 3.72 -16.79 -1.16
N GLY A 78 2.66 -15.99 -1.34
CA GLY A 78 1.97 -15.80 -2.61
C GLY A 78 1.14 -17.02 -3.05
N THR A 79 0.86 -17.96 -2.14
CA THR A 79 -0.02 -19.10 -2.41
C THR A 79 -1.50 -18.72 -2.33
N GLU A 80 -1.82 -17.69 -1.54
CA GLU A 80 -3.16 -17.13 -1.42
C GLU A 80 -3.39 -16.00 -2.42
N ILE A 81 -4.62 -15.90 -2.93
CA ILE A 81 -5.05 -14.77 -3.76
C ILE A 81 -5.14 -13.53 -2.85
N MET A 82 -4.39 -12.48 -3.21
CA MET A 82 -4.41 -11.21 -2.50
C MET A 82 -5.38 -10.23 -3.17
N TYR A 83 -6.11 -9.47 -2.34
CA TYR A 83 -7.01 -8.42 -2.80
C TYR A 83 -6.57 -7.09 -2.19
N TYR A 84 -6.13 -6.17 -3.04
CA TYR A 84 -5.68 -4.86 -2.63
C TYR A 84 -6.79 -3.83 -2.76
N HIS A 85 -6.86 -2.93 -1.78
CA HIS A 85 -7.79 -1.82 -1.82
C HIS A 85 -7.07 -0.54 -1.39
N PHE A 86 -7.31 0.54 -2.13
CA PHE A 86 -6.90 1.88 -1.74
C PHE A 86 -8.00 2.54 -0.92
N HIS A 87 -7.59 3.19 0.16
CA HIS A 87 -8.49 3.97 1.02
C HIS A 87 -8.43 5.44 0.61
N LEU A 88 -9.53 5.93 0.04
CA LEU A 88 -9.67 7.32 -0.35
C LEU A 88 -9.52 8.24 0.86
N PRO A 89 -8.65 9.26 0.78
CA PRO A 89 -8.51 10.26 1.83
C PRO A 89 -9.87 10.87 2.21
N ASN A 90 -10.08 11.10 3.50
CA ASN A 90 -11.28 11.74 4.06
C ASN A 90 -12.62 11.01 3.82
N LYS A 91 -12.60 9.76 3.34
CA LYS A 91 -13.80 8.91 3.21
C LYS A 91 -13.82 7.80 4.25
N GLY A 92 -15.00 7.39 4.70
CA GLY A 92 -15.14 6.21 5.57
C GLY A 92 -15.08 4.89 4.78
N PHE A 93 -14.82 3.76 5.45
CA PHE A 93 -14.67 2.44 4.79
C PHE A 93 -15.90 1.97 4.01
N ASN A 94 -17.11 2.40 4.39
CA ASN A 94 -18.34 1.98 3.70
C ASN A 94 -18.35 2.37 2.20
N PHE A 95 -17.71 3.49 1.83
CA PHE A 95 -17.73 4.03 0.44
C PHE A 95 -16.38 4.51 -0.07
N GLY A 96 -15.36 4.49 0.79
CA GLY A 96 -14.03 5.02 0.54
C GLY A 96 -12.99 3.99 0.13
N LEU A 97 -13.35 2.72 -0.05
CA LEU A 97 -12.44 1.70 -0.58
C LEU A 97 -12.57 1.63 -2.10
N ARG A 98 -11.44 1.50 -2.78
CA ARG A 98 -11.33 1.26 -4.22
C ARG A 98 -10.47 0.03 -4.43
N GLU A 99 -10.97 -0.93 -5.19
CA GLU A 99 -10.23 -2.14 -5.55
C GLU A 99 -9.03 -1.75 -6.43
N LEU A 100 -7.90 -2.42 -6.21
CA LEU A 100 -6.72 -2.37 -7.07
C LEU A 100 -6.55 -3.76 -7.69
N GLY A 101 -7.30 -4.04 -8.75
CA GLY A 101 -7.31 -5.33 -9.42
C GLY A 101 -6.36 -5.43 -10.61
N ASN A 102 -5.99 -4.29 -11.19
CA ASN A 102 -5.10 -4.21 -12.35
C ASN A 102 -4.23 -2.94 -12.31
N ASP A 103 -3.28 -2.85 -13.25
CA ASP A 103 -2.33 -1.74 -13.31
C ASP A 103 -2.99 -0.39 -13.62
N ASP A 104 -4.12 -0.38 -14.35
CA ASP A 104 -4.86 0.86 -14.59
C ASP A 104 -5.52 1.38 -13.31
N ASP A 105 -6.01 0.48 -12.45
CA ASP A 105 -6.54 0.89 -11.14
C ASP A 105 -5.47 1.59 -10.30
N VAL A 106 -4.23 1.09 -10.34
CA VAL A 106 -3.08 1.65 -9.63
C VAL A 106 -2.65 3.00 -10.23
N ARG A 107 -2.56 3.10 -11.55
CA ARG A 107 -2.18 4.35 -12.25
C ARG A 107 -3.19 5.48 -12.04
N ASN A 108 -4.46 5.15 -11.82
CA ASN A 108 -5.53 6.12 -11.59
C ASN A 108 -5.73 6.49 -10.11
N LEU A 109 -4.79 6.15 -9.22
CA LEU A 109 -4.87 6.46 -7.78
C LEU A 109 -4.58 7.91 -7.42
N LEU A 110 -4.08 8.72 -8.37
CA LEU A 110 -3.77 10.14 -8.20
C LEU A 110 -4.66 11.04 -9.05
#